data_AF-A0A0G2K959-F1
#
_entry.id   AF-A0A0G2K959-F1
#
_cell.length_a   1.000
_cell.length_b   1.000
_cell.length_c   1.000
_cell.angle_alpha   90.00
_cell.angle_beta   90.00
_cell.angle_gamma   90.00
#
_symmetry.space_group_name_H-M   'P 1'
#
loop_
_entity.id
_entity.type
_entity.pdbx_description
1 polymer ?
#
loop_
_entity_poly.entity_id
_entity_poly.type
_entity_poly.pdbx_seq_one_letter_code
_entity_poly.pdbx_strand_id
1 'polypeptide(L)'
;PLVQNITSPDEDSTSSLGWLLNQYLECREAAYNPQSRAAAFSSRVRHLTHLLVHVEPCEAAPPVVAISQSKGRNRSHDWSSLTTRGLPSSIMRNLTRCWRSVVEEQVNKFLTSSWKDDDFVPRYCERYYILQKSSSELFGPRAAFLLAMRNGCADALLRLPFLRAAHVSEQFARHIDQRIQGSRMGGARGMEMLAQLQRCLESVLILSPLEIATTFEHYYQHYMADRLLSVGSSWLEGAVLEQIGPCFPGRLPQQMLQTLNISEELQRRFHVYQLQQLDQELLKLEDTEEEGEEEEGEGEEELEEEEERYYEGTMPEVCVLVLSPRFWPVASVCHMLNPTTCLPSYLRGTINHYSNFYSKIISSGQSHSGLEKESPRQLQWT
;
A
#
# COMPACT_ATOMS: atom_id res chain seq x y z
N PRO A 1 10.96 -31.21 27.44
CA PRO A 1 10.68 -30.92 28.86
C PRO A 1 11.04 -29.50 29.28
N LEU A 2 12.32 -29.10 29.26
CA LEU A 2 12.75 -27.76 29.69
C LEU A 2 12.06 -26.63 28.91
N VAL A 3 12.13 -26.65 27.58
CA VAL A 3 11.52 -25.60 26.74
C VAL A 3 10.00 -25.53 26.96
N GLN A 4 9.36 -26.68 27.15
CA GLN A 4 7.92 -26.74 27.43
C GLN A 4 7.60 -26.08 28.77
N ASN A 5 8.36 -26.35 29.83
CA ASN A 5 8.13 -25.77 31.16
C ASN A 5 8.35 -24.25 31.19
N ILE A 6 9.38 -23.73 30.51
CA ILE A 6 9.65 -22.29 30.52
C ILE A 6 8.72 -21.50 29.58
N THR A 7 8.02 -22.17 28.66
CA THR A 7 7.08 -21.54 27.71
C THR A 7 5.61 -21.78 28.05
N SER A 8 5.30 -22.71 28.96
CA SER A 8 3.95 -22.87 29.49
C SER A 8 3.61 -21.69 30.40
N PRO A 9 2.42 -21.09 30.26
CA PRO A 9 1.97 -20.03 31.15
C PRO A 9 1.76 -20.58 32.57
N ASP A 10 2.16 -19.79 33.58
CA ASP A 10 1.87 -20.06 34.99
C ASP A 10 0.43 -19.58 35.33
N GLU A 11 -0.01 -19.67 36.60
CA GLU A 11 -1.36 -19.24 37.01
C GLU A 11 -1.67 -17.77 36.70
N ASP A 12 -0.63 -16.93 36.63
CA ASP A 12 -0.69 -15.51 36.23
C ASP A 12 -0.72 -15.31 34.70
N SER A 13 -1.00 -16.36 33.91
CA SER A 13 -1.04 -16.40 32.44
C SER A 13 0.26 -16.09 31.69
N THR A 14 1.33 -15.70 32.39
CA THR A 14 2.64 -15.39 31.80
C THR A 14 3.61 -16.54 32.03
N SER A 15 4.31 -16.97 30.98
CA SER A 15 5.37 -18.00 31.11
C SER A 15 6.66 -17.39 31.66
N SER A 16 7.49 -18.20 32.34
CA SER A 16 8.80 -17.76 32.84
C SER A 16 9.70 -17.14 31.74
N LEU A 17 9.74 -17.74 30.55
CA LEU A 17 10.45 -17.17 29.40
C LEU A 17 9.76 -15.88 28.92
N GLY A 18 8.42 -15.86 28.88
CA GLY A 18 7.65 -14.69 28.48
C GLY A 18 7.93 -13.48 29.37
N TRP A 19 7.97 -13.67 30.69
CA TRP A 19 8.34 -12.64 31.65
C TRP A 19 9.74 -12.09 31.39
N LEU A 20 10.72 -12.97 31.17
CA LEU A 20 12.11 -12.59 30.91
C LEU A 20 12.25 -11.80 29.60
N LEU A 21 11.52 -12.19 28.55
CA LEU A 21 11.47 -11.47 27.28
C LEU A 21 10.76 -10.10 27.42
N ASN A 22 9.72 -10.03 28.24
CA ASN A 22 9.05 -8.76 28.56
C ASN A 22 10.01 -7.79 29.27
N GLN A 23 10.72 -8.28 30.29
CA GLN A 23 11.74 -7.50 31.00
C GLN A 23 12.89 -7.06 30.08
N TYR A 24 13.26 -7.89 29.09
CA TYR A 24 14.25 -7.51 28.08
C TYR A 24 13.83 -6.27 27.28
N LEU A 25 12.55 -6.20 26.88
CA LEU A 25 12.00 -5.06 26.15
C LEU A 25 11.92 -3.81 27.03
N GLU A 26 11.54 -3.95 28.30
CA GLU A 26 11.45 -2.85 29.27
C GLU A 26 12.82 -2.27 29.66
N CYS A 27 13.84 -3.12 29.82
CA CYS A 27 15.18 -2.69 30.24
C CYS A 27 16.03 -2.09 29.10
N ARG A 28 15.53 -2.09 27.86
CA ARG A 28 16.34 -1.76 26.67
C ARG A 28 16.84 -0.31 26.67
N GLU A 29 16.01 0.64 27.11
CA GLU A 29 16.42 2.05 27.24
C GLU A 29 17.47 2.23 28.35
N ALA A 30 17.43 1.44 29.42
CA ALA A 30 18.45 1.49 30.48
C ALA A 30 19.78 0.80 30.07
N ALA A 31 19.79 0.03 28.99
CA ALA A 31 20.94 -0.76 28.55
C ALA A 31 21.96 0.01 27.68
N TYR A 32 21.74 1.29 27.38
CA TYR A 32 22.69 2.11 26.60
C TYR A 32 24.06 2.23 27.28
N ASN A 33 24.12 2.14 28.62
CA ASN A 33 25.40 2.04 29.33
C ASN A 33 25.87 0.57 29.36
N PRO A 34 26.99 0.22 28.69
CA PRO A 34 27.48 -1.15 28.61
C PRO A 34 27.92 -1.74 29.96
N GLN A 35 28.16 -0.91 30.98
CA GLN A 35 28.53 -1.34 32.33
C GLN A 35 27.31 -1.45 33.27
N SER A 36 26.10 -1.20 32.77
CA SER A 36 24.89 -1.27 33.58
C SER A 36 24.45 -2.71 33.88
N ARG A 37 23.70 -2.88 34.98
CA ARG A 37 23.01 -4.15 35.29
C ARG A 37 22.03 -4.54 34.17
N ALA A 38 21.40 -3.57 33.52
CA ALA A 38 20.51 -3.79 32.39
C ALA A 38 21.24 -4.38 31.19
N ALA A 39 22.43 -3.87 30.83
CA ALA A 39 23.24 -4.43 29.75
C ALA A 39 23.69 -5.88 30.02
N ALA A 40 24.11 -6.17 31.25
CA ALA A 40 24.47 -7.53 31.67
C ALA A 40 23.25 -8.48 31.61
N PHE A 41 22.08 -8.02 32.05
CA PHE A 41 20.82 -8.77 31.93
C PHE A 41 20.48 -9.04 30.46
N SER A 42 20.44 -8.02 29.60
CA SER A 42 20.15 -8.14 28.17
C SER A 42 21.14 -9.08 27.45
N SER A 43 22.41 -9.07 27.83
CA SER A 43 23.40 -10.03 27.31
C SER A 43 23.05 -11.47 27.69
N ARG A 44 22.69 -11.73 28.95
CA ARG A 44 22.31 -13.08 29.40
C ARG A 44 21.03 -13.57 28.73
N VAL A 45 20.04 -12.69 28.54
CA VAL A 45 18.81 -13.03 27.81
C VAL A 45 19.13 -13.43 26.37
N ARG A 46 19.94 -12.65 25.65
CA ARG A 46 20.37 -12.99 24.28
C ARG A 46 21.11 -14.31 24.23
N HIS A 47 22.06 -14.55 25.13
CA HIS A 47 22.77 -15.83 25.18
C HIS A 47 21.82 -17.02 25.41
N LEU A 48 20.86 -16.87 26.33
CA LEU A 48 19.85 -17.89 26.58
C LEU A 48 18.98 -18.16 25.34
N THR A 49 18.46 -17.12 24.69
CA THR A 49 17.62 -17.29 23.50
C THR A 49 18.41 -17.89 22.33
N HIS A 50 19.67 -17.48 22.13
CA HIS A 50 20.54 -18.12 21.15
C HIS A 50 20.72 -19.61 21.45
N LEU A 51 21.01 -20.00 22.70
CA LEU A 51 21.11 -21.41 23.06
C LEU A 51 19.80 -22.16 22.78
N LEU A 52 18.65 -21.58 23.14
CA LEU A 52 17.34 -22.20 22.94
C LEU A 52 16.98 -22.45 21.47
N VAL A 53 17.37 -21.55 20.56
CA VAL A 53 17.04 -21.68 19.13
C VAL A 53 18.14 -22.40 18.33
N HIS A 54 19.35 -22.56 18.91
CA HIS A 54 20.46 -23.28 18.29
C HIS A 54 20.77 -24.63 18.96
N VAL A 55 19.85 -25.20 19.75
CA VAL A 55 19.98 -26.59 20.23
C VAL A 55 19.96 -27.52 19.02
N GLU A 56 21.12 -27.98 18.56
CA GLU A 56 21.20 -29.13 17.67
C GLU A 56 20.50 -30.30 18.38
N PRO A 57 19.51 -30.97 17.75
CA PRO A 57 19.00 -32.20 18.31
C PRO A 57 20.17 -33.18 18.37
N CYS A 58 20.56 -33.57 19.57
CA CYS A 58 21.46 -34.70 19.76
C CYS A 58 20.68 -35.92 19.28
N GLU A 59 20.92 -36.35 18.03
CA GLU A 59 20.47 -37.64 17.55
C GLU A 59 21.07 -38.67 18.49
N ALA A 60 20.26 -39.24 19.37
CA ALA A 60 20.64 -40.43 20.10
C ALA A 60 21.01 -41.49 19.06
N ALA A 61 22.28 -41.87 19.03
CA ALA A 61 22.76 -42.92 18.14
C ALA A 61 21.84 -44.15 18.29
N PRO A 62 21.34 -44.75 17.21
CA PRO A 62 20.56 -45.97 17.32
C PRO A 62 21.42 -47.05 17.98
N PRO A 63 20.82 -47.95 18.79
CA PRO A 63 21.57 -49.00 19.45
C PRO A 63 22.31 -49.82 18.39
N VAL A 64 23.61 -49.98 18.61
CA VAL A 64 24.53 -50.72 17.74
C VAL A 64 24.00 -52.14 17.56
N VAL A 65 23.42 -52.41 16.38
CA VAL A 65 23.32 -53.77 15.86
C VAL A 65 24.44 -53.88 14.83
N ALA A 66 25.47 -54.62 15.22
CA ALA A 66 26.65 -54.88 14.42
C ALA A 66 26.29 -55.67 13.15
N ILE A 67 26.52 -55.09 11.97
CA ILE A 67 26.80 -55.82 10.73
C ILE A 67 27.85 -55.04 9.91
N SER A 68 28.76 -55.81 9.31
CA SER A 68 30.08 -55.57 8.75
C SER A 68 30.26 -54.59 7.56
N GLN A 69 31.43 -53.92 7.53
CA GLN A 69 32.41 -53.70 6.43
C GLN A 69 31.88 -53.66 4.96
N SER A 70 32.22 -52.74 4.04
CA SER A 70 33.46 -52.00 3.81
C SER A 70 33.34 -50.99 2.64
N LYS A 71 34.23 -49.98 2.67
CA LYS A 71 34.96 -49.35 1.53
C LYS A 71 34.19 -48.52 0.48
N GLY A 72 34.39 -47.20 0.55
CA GLY A 72 34.35 -46.36 -0.66
C GLY A 72 34.05 -44.88 -0.44
N ARG A 73 35.07 -44.04 -0.66
CA ARG A 73 35.01 -42.77 -1.39
C ARG A 73 34.82 -41.46 -0.59
N ASN A 74 35.92 -40.70 -0.60
CA ASN A 74 36.10 -39.24 -0.61
C ASN A 74 35.38 -38.39 0.45
N ARG A 75 36.20 -37.84 1.35
CA ARG A 75 35.94 -36.60 2.09
C ARG A 75 35.66 -35.46 1.10
N SER A 76 34.41 -35.05 0.98
CA SER A 76 34.02 -33.68 0.64
C SER A 76 33.39 -33.10 1.89
N HIS A 77 34.03 -32.10 2.49
CA HIS A 77 33.41 -31.26 3.51
C HIS A 77 32.42 -30.33 2.80
N ASP A 78 31.19 -30.79 2.61
CA ASP A 78 30.08 -29.97 2.15
C ASP A 78 29.58 -29.10 3.31
N TRP A 79 30.17 -27.91 3.44
CA TRP A 79 29.72 -26.84 4.34
C TRP A 79 28.32 -26.27 4.00
N SER A 80 27.63 -26.84 3.02
CA SER A 80 26.30 -26.43 2.53
C SER A 80 25.12 -27.13 3.21
N SER A 81 25.36 -28.06 4.15
CA SER A 81 24.32 -28.90 4.78
C SER A 81 23.88 -28.44 6.18
N LEU A 82 24.43 -27.33 6.69
CA LEU A 82 24.12 -26.78 8.02
C LEU A 82 22.92 -25.82 8.05
N THR A 83 22.32 -25.47 6.90
CA THR A 83 21.23 -24.49 6.85
C THR A 83 19.84 -25.06 7.15
N THR A 84 19.69 -26.40 7.29
CA THR A 84 18.35 -27.00 7.48
C THR A 84 18.32 -28.25 8.37
N ARG A 85 19.08 -28.29 9.48
CA ARG A 85 18.74 -29.19 10.60
C ARG A 85 17.98 -28.39 11.66
N GLY A 86 16.67 -28.26 11.43
CA GLY A 86 15.76 -27.50 12.30
C GLY A 86 15.57 -28.13 13.68
N LEU A 87 15.30 -27.28 14.68
CA LEU A 87 14.74 -27.69 15.97
C LEU A 87 13.51 -28.60 15.76
N PRO A 88 13.22 -29.54 16.68
CA PRO A 88 11.94 -30.24 16.70
C PRO A 88 10.78 -29.24 16.56
N SER A 89 9.82 -29.53 15.68
CA SER A 89 8.72 -28.61 15.32
C SER A 89 7.95 -28.11 16.55
N SER A 90 7.83 -28.93 17.59
CA SER A 90 7.17 -28.60 18.86
C SER A 90 7.92 -27.53 19.67
N ILE A 91 9.26 -27.57 19.70
CA ILE A 91 10.09 -26.61 20.43
C ILE A 91 10.01 -25.24 19.75
N MET A 92 10.23 -25.20 18.43
CA MET A 92 10.12 -23.97 17.64
C MET A 92 8.74 -23.34 17.79
N ARG A 93 7.67 -24.13 17.70
CA ARG A 93 6.28 -23.68 17.85
C ARG A 93 6.00 -23.09 19.24
N ASN A 94 6.59 -23.65 20.29
CA ASN A 94 6.39 -23.14 21.65
C ASN A 94 7.14 -21.83 21.89
N LEU A 95 8.36 -21.70 21.37
CA LEU A 95 9.13 -20.47 21.44
C LEU A 95 8.48 -19.34 20.64
N THR A 96 8.02 -19.61 19.41
CA THR A 96 7.33 -18.60 18.58
C THR A 96 5.99 -18.19 19.19
N ARG A 97 5.24 -19.12 19.80
CA ARG A 97 4.01 -18.77 20.55
C ARG A 97 4.32 -17.88 21.76
N CYS A 98 5.34 -18.22 22.53
CA CYS A 98 5.77 -17.41 23.68
C CYS A 98 6.15 -15.98 23.22
N TRP A 99 6.94 -15.87 22.16
CA TRP A 99 7.30 -14.56 21.59
C TRP A 99 6.09 -13.77 21.10
N ARG A 100 5.17 -14.42 20.36
CA ARG A 100 3.91 -13.81 19.90
C ARG A 100 3.12 -13.20 21.06
N SER A 101 2.97 -13.95 22.16
CA SER A 101 2.23 -13.50 23.36
C SER A 101 2.90 -12.31 24.06
N VAL A 102 4.24 -12.29 24.15
CA VAL A 102 4.97 -11.14 24.71
C VAL A 102 4.79 -9.89 23.85
N VAL A 103 4.89 -10.03 22.54
CA VAL A 103 4.68 -8.92 21.60
C VAL A 103 3.25 -8.41 21.68
N GLU A 104 2.27 -9.31 21.70
CA GLU A 104 0.85 -8.99 21.83
C GLU A 104 0.59 -8.14 23.08
N GLU A 105 1.08 -8.56 24.25
CA GLU A 105 0.86 -7.83 25.50
C GLU A 105 1.52 -6.45 25.49
N GLN A 106 2.75 -6.35 25.00
CA GLN A 106 3.48 -5.08 24.88
C GLN A 106 2.79 -4.09 23.93
N VAL A 107 2.30 -4.57 22.79
CA VAL A 107 1.60 -3.74 21.80
C VAL A 107 0.21 -3.38 22.32
N ASN A 108 -0.51 -4.31 22.95
CA ASN A 108 -1.83 -4.05 23.53
C ASN A 108 -1.77 -2.98 24.64
N LYS A 109 -0.78 -3.03 25.53
CA LYS A 109 -0.54 -1.99 26.54
C LYS A 109 -0.30 -0.61 25.93
N PHE A 110 0.45 -0.55 24.83
CA PHE A 110 0.66 0.70 24.09
C PHE A 110 -0.61 1.19 23.40
N LEU A 111 -1.30 0.32 22.66
CA LEU A 111 -2.53 0.65 21.95
C LEU A 111 -3.60 1.15 22.92
N THR A 112 -3.81 0.48 24.04
CA THR A 112 -4.83 0.87 25.03
C THR A 112 -4.56 2.23 25.68
N SER A 113 -3.29 2.63 25.81
CA SER A 113 -2.90 3.89 26.45
C SER A 113 -2.74 5.06 25.49
N SER A 114 -2.32 4.82 24.24
CA SER A 114 -1.81 5.88 23.34
C SER A 114 -2.60 6.01 22.03
N TRP A 115 -3.67 5.23 21.79
CA TRP A 115 -4.38 5.19 20.49
C TRP A 115 -5.01 6.52 20.03
N LYS A 116 -5.15 7.50 20.93
CA LYS A 116 -5.72 8.83 20.62
C LYS A 116 -4.66 9.92 20.45
N ASP A 117 -3.40 9.62 20.73
CA ASP A 117 -2.35 10.63 20.73
C ASP A 117 -2.07 11.08 19.28
N ASP A 118 -1.82 12.38 19.08
CA ASP A 118 -1.53 12.93 17.75
C ASP A 118 -0.24 12.34 17.13
N ASP A 119 0.70 11.94 17.98
CA ASP A 119 1.97 11.31 17.60
C ASP A 119 1.92 9.76 17.65
N PHE A 120 0.72 9.19 17.71
CA PHE A 120 0.50 7.75 17.82
C PHE A 120 1.23 6.95 16.73
N VAL A 121 1.03 7.30 15.45
CA VAL A 121 1.59 6.51 14.33
C VAL A 121 3.13 6.50 14.35
N PRO A 122 3.83 7.64 14.47
CA PRO A 122 5.28 7.65 14.67
C PRO A 122 5.75 6.77 15.83
N ARG A 123 5.09 6.86 17.00
CA ARG A 123 5.43 6.05 18.18
C ARG A 123 5.18 4.56 17.96
N TYR A 124 4.11 4.20 17.26
CA TYR A 124 3.84 2.82 16.86
C TYR A 124 4.94 2.29 15.94
N CYS A 125 5.33 3.05 14.90
CA CYS A 125 6.36 2.66 13.95
C CYS A 125 7.72 2.46 14.62
N GLU A 126 8.07 3.33 15.58
CA GLU A 126 9.29 3.18 16.37
C GLU A 126 9.23 1.89 17.22
N ARG A 127 8.10 1.64 17.89
CA ARG A 127 7.91 0.41 18.68
C ARG A 127 7.97 -0.84 17.81
N TYR A 128 7.32 -0.85 16.65
CA TYR A 128 7.36 -1.98 15.70
C TYR A 128 8.80 -2.27 15.24
N TYR A 129 9.57 -1.24 14.93
CA TYR A 129 10.99 -1.39 14.58
C TYR A 129 11.83 -1.92 15.76
N ILE A 130 11.61 -1.42 16.98
CA ILE A 130 12.29 -1.92 18.18
C ILE A 130 11.98 -3.42 18.38
N LEU A 131 10.73 -3.83 18.19
CA LEU A 131 10.30 -5.23 18.27
C LEU A 131 10.95 -6.09 17.18
N GLN A 132 10.99 -5.60 15.93
CA GLN A 132 11.66 -6.27 14.82
C GLN A 132 13.16 -6.46 15.11
N LYS A 133 13.86 -5.40 15.53
CA LYS A 133 15.27 -5.45 15.91
C LYS A 133 15.51 -6.39 17.09
N SER A 134 14.66 -6.34 18.12
CA SER A 134 14.75 -7.25 19.27
C SER A 134 14.52 -8.70 18.86
N SER A 135 13.58 -8.97 17.96
CA SER A 135 13.35 -10.31 17.42
C SER A 135 14.61 -10.85 16.72
N SER A 136 15.30 -10.02 15.93
CA SER A 136 16.56 -10.41 15.28
C SER A 136 17.71 -10.61 16.27
N GLU A 137 17.82 -9.76 17.29
CA GLU A 137 18.84 -9.86 18.35
C GLU A 137 18.66 -11.11 19.23
N LEU A 138 17.42 -11.51 19.50
CA LEU A 138 17.10 -12.64 20.37
C LEU A 138 17.15 -13.98 19.63
N PHE A 139 16.63 -14.02 18.39
CA PHE A 139 16.35 -15.28 17.70
C PHE A 139 17.08 -15.43 16.34
N GLY A 140 17.85 -14.42 15.92
CA GLY A 140 18.51 -14.38 14.62
C GLY A 140 17.55 -14.08 13.44
N PRO A 141 18.03 -14.20 12.19
CA PRO A 141 17.25 -13.87 10.98
C PRO A 141 16.25 -14.97 10.59
N ARG A 142 15.51 -15.51 11.57
CA ARG A 142 14.56 -16.60 11.36
C ARG A 142 13.15 -16.07 11.07
N ALA A 143 12.63 -16.37 9.88
CA ALA A 143 11.31 -15.91 9.43
C ALA A 143 10.17 -16.28 10.40
N ALA A 144 10.25 -17.42 11.09
CA ALA A 144 9.23 -17.87 12.03
C ALA A 144 9.03 -16.91 13.22
N PHE A 145 10.11 -16.30 13.73
CA PHE A 145 10.03 -15.34 14.84
C PHE A 145 9.59 -13.95 14.36
N LEU A 146 9.98 -13.55 13.14
CA LEU A 146 9.46 -12.34 12.52
C LEU A 146 7.95 -12.44 12.27
N LEU A 147 7.48 -13.59 11.79
CA LEU A 147 6.05 -13.86 11.63
C LEU A 147 5.32 -13.89 12.98
N ALA A 148 5.92 -14.50 14.00
CA ALA A 148 5.36 -14.49 15.35
C ALA A 148 5.24 -13.07 15.93
N MET A 149 6.22 -12.20 15.66
CA MET A 149 6.16 -10.78 16.02
C MET A 149 5.01 -10.07 15.31
N ARG A 150 4.90 -10.21 13.98
CA ARG A 150 3.80 -9.62 13.19
C ARG A 150 2.43 -10.09 13.68
N ASN A 151 2.29 -11.39 13.94
CA ASN A 151 1.06 -11.97 14.47
C ASN A 151 0.75 -11.46 15.89
N GLY A 152 1.76 -11.21 16.72
CA GLY A 152 1.55 -10.60 18.04
C GLY A 152 1.02 -9.17 17.93
N CYS A 153 1.56 -8.37 17.01
CA CYS A 153 1.05 -7.03 16.70
C CYS A 153 -0.41 -7.07 16.19
N ALA A 154 -0.71 -8.02 15.30
CA ALA A 154 -2.05 -8.21 14.74
C ALA A 154 -3.06 -8.65 15.82
N ASP A 155 -2.67 -9.58 16.69
CA ASP A 155 -3.50 -10.02 17.82
C ASP A 155 -3.79 -8.88 18.81
N ALA A 156 -2.80 -8.02 19.06
CA ALA A 156 -2.99 -6.86 19.92
C ALA A 156 -4.05 -5.89 19.36
N LEU A 157 -4.10 -5.71 18.04
CA LEU A 157 -5.16 -4.95 17.38
C LEU A 157 -6.52 -5.64 17.51
N LEU A 158 -6.57 -6.97 17.36
CA LEU A 158 -7.80 -7.76 17.52
C LEU A 158 -8.36 -7.74 18.95
N ARG A 159 -7.52 -7.48 19.96
CA ARG A 159 -7.96 -7.29 21.36
C ARG A 159 -8.64 -5.96 21.62
N LEU A 160 -8.50 -4.98 20.72
CA LEU A 160 -9.20 -3.71 20.84
C LEU A 160 -10.68 -3.87 20.46
N PRO A 161 -11.59 -3.10 21.09
CA PRO A 161 -12.93 -2.90 20.56
C PRO A 161 -12.88 -2.39 19.12
N PHE A 162 -13.79 -2.87 18.27
CA PHE A 162 -13.82 -2.56 16.83
C PHE A 162 -13.61 -1.07 16.52
N LEU A 163 -14.33 -0.17 17.19
CA LEU A 163 -14.22 1.28 16.95
C LEU A 163 -12.82 1.84 17.22
N ARG A 164 -12.08 1.27 18.20
CA ARG A 164 -10.69 1.69 18.46
C ARG A 164 -9.76 1.15 17.39
N ALA A 165 -9.95 -0.10 16.96
CA ALA A 165 -9.19 -0.68 15.86
C ALA A 165 -9.42 0.10 14.56
N ALA A 166 -10.66 0.49 14.27
CA ALA A 166 -11.03 1.34 13.15
C ALA A 166 -10.32 2.70 13.20
N HIS A 167 -10.33 3.37 14.36
CA HIS A 167 -9.61 4.62 14.55
C HIS A 167 -8.10 4.45 14.36
N VAL A 168 -7.50 3.38 14.87
CA VAL A 168 -6.08 3.09 14.65
C VAL A 168 -5.78 2.94 13.15
N SER A 169 -6.60 2.19 12.42
CA SER A 169 -6.49 2.06 10.96
C SER A 169 -6.62 3.41 10.24
N GLU A 170 -7.58 4.24 10.63
CA GLU A 170 -7.74 5.59 10.09
C GLU A 170 -6.51 6.47 10.35
N GLN A 171 -5.94 6.43 11.56
CA GLN A 171 -4.74 7.19 11.90
C GLN A 171 -3.56 6.81 11.01
N PHE A 172 -3.37 5.52 10.70
CA PHE A 172 -2.36 5.10 9.72
C PHE A 172 -2.64 5.65 8.32
N ALA A 173 -3.88 5.53 7.84
CA ALA A 173 -4.26 6.04 6.52
C ALA A 173 -4.02 7.56 6.41
N ARG A 174 -4.43 8.31 7.44
CA ARG A 174 -4.20 9.76 7.56
C ARG A 174 -2.72 10.11 7.63
N HIS A 175 -1.93 9.36 8.40
CA HIS A 175 -0.49 9.63 8.50
C HIS A 175 0.21 9.44 7.14
N ILE A 176 -0.14 8.37 6.42
CA ILE A 176 0.40 8.12 5.07
C ILE A 176 -0.02 9.25 4.13
N ASP A 177 -1.29 9.66 4.16
CA ASP A 177 -1.79 10.79 3.38
C ASP A 177 -1.00 12.07 3.62
N GLN A 178 -0.84 12.49 4.88
CA GLN A 178 -0.09 13.70 5.25
C GLN A 178 1.37 13.66 4.76
N ARG A 179 2.00 12.48 4.83
CA ARG A 179 3.38 12.28 4.37
C ARG A 179 3.49 12.39 2.84
N ILE A 180 2.54 11.82 2.10
CA ILE A 180 2.47 11.95 0.65
C ILE A 180 2.19 13.41 0.26
N GLN A 181 1.24 14.08 0.89
CA GLN A 181 0.89 15.47 0.58
C GLN A 181 2.04 16.45 0.89
N GLY A 182 2.83 16.22 1.93
CA GLY A 182 4.05 16.98 2.22
C GLY A 182 5.15 16.84 1.15
N SER A 183 4.99 15.91 0.20
CA SER A 183 5.98 15.53 -0.82
C SER A 183 5.60 15.87 -2.26
N ARG A 184 4.58 16.74 -2.47
CA ARG A 184 4.12 17.18 -3.81
C ARG A 184 5.23 17.75 -4.73
N MET A 185 6.42 18.00 -4.20
CA MET A 185 7.63 18.32 -4.96
C MET A 185 8.34 17.00 -5.36
N GLY A 186 8.21 16.60 -6.62
CA GLY A 186 8.91 15.44 -7.17
C GLY A 186 10.44 15.53 -7.14
N GLY A 187 11.12 14.44 -7.55
CA GLY A 187 12.58 14.35 -7.59
C GLY A 187 13.21 13.79 -6.31
N ALA A 188 14.45 14.18 -6.00
CA ALA A 188 15.24 13.62 -4.88
C ALA A 188 14.53 13.74 -3.51
N ARG A 189 13.78 14.82 -3.30
CA ARG A 189 13.00 15.06 -2.07
C ARG A 189 11.87 14.05 -1.88
N GLY A 190 11.26 13.59 -2.98
CA GLY A 190 10.23 12.55 -2.94
C GLY A 190 10.78 11.16 -2.58
N MET A 191 11.97 10.83 -3.09
CA MET A 191 12.67 9.59 -2.74
C MET A 191 13.09 9.56 -1.27
N GLU A 192 13.55 10.69 -0.74
CA GLU A 192 13.84 10.84 0.69
C GLU A 192 12.59 10.63 1.54
N MET A 193 11.44 11.17 1.12
CA MET A 193 10.18 10.94 1.82
C MET A 193 9.78 9.46 1.77
N LEU A 194 9.83 8.79 0.62
CA LEU A 194 9.53 7.36 0.54
C LEU A 194 10.39 6.55 1.52
N ALA A 195 11.68 6.89 1.65
CA ALA A 195 12.56 6.27 2.64
C ALA A 195 12.13 6.56 4.09
N GLN A 196 11.64 7.76 4.39
CA GLN A 196 11.05 8.10 5.69
C GLN A 196 9.74 7.34 5.95
N LEU A 197 8.92 7.11 4.92
CA LEU A 197 7.63 6.43 5.00
C LEU A 197 7.79 4.91 5.13
N GLN A 198 8.91 4.35 4.67
CA GLN A 198 9.18 2.91 4.63
C GLN A 198 8.85 2.18 5.94
N ARG A 199 9.29 2.74 7.07
CA ARG A 199 9.03 2.16 8.41
C ARG A 199 7.54 2.09 8.74
N CYS A 200 6.78 3.11 8.31
CA CYS A 200 5.34 3.13 8.48
C CYS A 200 4.66 2.08 7.59
N LEU A 201 5.02 2.00 6.31
CA LEU A 201 4.45 1.03 5.37
C LEU A 201 4.67 -0.41 5.83
N GLU A 202 5.87 -0.73 6.31
CA GLU A 202 6.19 -2.05 6.85
C GLU A 202 5.38 -2.42 8.10
N SER A 203 5.02 -1.42 8.92
CA SER A 203 4.21 -1.62 10.12
C SER A 203 2.73 -1.82 9.78
N VAL A 204 2.22 -1.15 8.75
CA VAL A 204 0.82 -1.25 8.29
C VAL A 204 0.49 -2.61 7.70
N LEU A 205 1.49 -3.34 7.19
CA LEU A 205 1.29 -4.70 6.66
C LEU A 205 0.70 -5.69 7.66
N ILE A 206 0.72 -5.41 8.96
CA ILE A 206 0.03 -6.23 9.96
C ILE A 206 -1.49 -6.23 9.79
N LEU A 207 -2.06 -5.25 9.07
CA LEU A 207 -3.48 -5.16 8.80
C LEU A 207 -3.91 -6.14 7.72
N SER A 208 -3.02 -6.54 6.80
CA SER A 208 -3.38 -7.34 5.63
C SER A 208 -4.12 -8.66 5.92
N PRO A 209 -3.81 -9.44 6.99
CA PRO A 209 -4.54 -10.66 7.30
C PRO A 209 -5.82 -10.42 8.13
N LEU A 210 -6.16 -9.17 8.45
CA LEU A 210 -7.24 -8.81 9.37
C LEU A 210 -8.45 -8.26 8.63
N GLU A 211 -9.66 -8.48 9.16
CA GLU A 211 -10.89 -7.89 8.61
C GLU A 211 -10.87 -6.36 8.64
N ILE A 212 -10.14 -5.76 9.59
CA ILE A 212 -9.95 -4.31 9.67
C ILE A 212 -9.21 -3.73 8.47
N ALA A 213 -8.59 -4.55 7.61
CA ALA A 213 -8.04 -4.13 6.32
C ALA A 213 -9.10 -3.47 5.45
N THR A 214 -10.36 -3.93 5.50
CA THR A 214 -11.47 -3.30 4.75
C THR A 214 -11.75 -1.87 5.24
N THR A 215 -11.62 -1.64 6.55
CA THR A 215 -11.77 -0.30 7.15
C THR A 215 -10.59 0.59 6.80
N PHE A 216 -9.36 0.04 6.85
CA PHE A 216 -8.16 0.75 6.38
C PHE A 216 -8.28 1.15 4.90
N GLU A 217 -8.71 0.22 4.05
CA GLU A 217 -8.94 0.45 2.62
C GLU A 217 -9.92 1.59 2.39
N HIS A 218 -11.05 1.61 3.11
CA HIS A 218 -12.03 2.68 3.00
C HIS A 218 -11.45 4.07 3.33
N TYR A 219 -10.74 4.21 4.44
CA TYR A 219 -10.12 5.49 4.79
C TYR A 219 -9.00 5.88 3.82
N TYR A 220 -8.16 4.92 3.41
CA TYR A 220 -7.09 5.19 2.45
C TYR A 220 -7.66 5.65 1.10
N GLN A 221 -8.72 4.98 0.62
CA GLN A 221 -9.45 5.33 -0.60
C GLN A 221 -9.98 6.77 -0.52
N HIS A 222 -10.59 7.16 0.60
CA HIS A 222 -11.10 8.52 0.80
C HIS A 222 -9.97 9.55 0.68
N TYR A 223 -8.87 9.39 1.43
CA TYR A 223 -7.75 10.32 1.37
C TYR A 223 -7.06 10.34 -0.01
N MET A 224 -6.96 9.18 -0.66
CA MET A 224 -6.37 9.06 -1.98
C MET A 224 -7.19 9.75 -3.06
N ALA A 225 -8.52 9.73 -2.96
CA ALA A 225 -9.39 10.41 -3.93
C ALA A 225 -9.07 11.91 -3.99
N ASP A 226 -8.99 12.58 -2.84
CA ASP A 226 -8.68 14.00 -2.76
C ASP A 226 -7.28 14.31 -3.32
N ARG A 227 -6.30 13.43 -3.07
CA ARG A 227 -4.94 13.59 -3.60
C ARG A 227 -4.91 13.45 -5.12
N LEU A 228 -5.55 12.41 -5.67
CA LEU A 228 -5.56 12.13 -7.11
C LEU A 228 -6.37 13.16 -7.92
N LEU A 229 -7.44 13.71 -7.35
CA LEU A 229 -8.23 14.77 -7.99
C LEU A 229 -7.56 16.14 -7.90
N SER A 230 -6.58 16.31 -7.00
CA SER A 230 -5.83 17.56 -6.89
C SER A 230 -4.73 17.66 -7.96
N VAL A 231 -4.44 18.87 -8.42
CA VAL A 231 -3.36 19.12 -9.41
C VAL A 231 -2.00 18.74 -8.81
N GLY A 232 -1.32 17.76 -9.40
CA GLY A 232 0.01 17.33 -8.97
C GLY A 232 0.42 15.96 -9.49
N SER A 233 1.69 15.60 -9.27
CA SER A 233 2.22 14.31 -9.71
C SER A 233 1.76 13.16 -8.80
N SER A 234 1.19 12.11 -9.39
CA SER A 234 0.70 10.91 -8.70
C SER A 234 1.74 9.78 -8.57
N TRP A 235 3.00 9.99 -9.00
CA TRP A 235 4.01 8.92 -9.09
C TRP A 235 4.25 8.19 -7.75
N LEU A 236 4.19 8.91 -6.62
CA LEU A 236 4.42 8.32 -5.29
C LEU A 236 3.30 7.36 -4.90
N GLU A 237 2.08 7.56 -5.41
CA GLU A 237 0.95 6.68 -5.14
C GLU A 237 1.25 5.27 -5.61
N GLY A 238 1.79 5.11 -6.83
CA GLY A 238 2.18 3.82 -7.37
C GLY A 238 3.19 3.11 -6.47
N ALA A 239 4.25 3.80 -6.07
CA ALA A 239 5.30 3.25 -5.22
C ALA A 239 4.79 2.85 -3.81
N VAL A 240 3.87 3.62 -3.23
CA VAL A 240 3.25 3.28 -1.94
C VAL A 240 2.33 2.06 -2.11
N LEU A 241 1.49 2.02 -3.16
CA LEU A 241 0.58 0.91 -3.41
C LEU A 241 1.30 -0.41 -3.70
N GLU A 242 2.50 -0.38 -4.29
CA GLU A 242 3.33 -1.58 -4.44
C GLU A 242 3.69 -2.22 -3.09
N GLN A 243 3.88 -1.40 -2.05
CA GLN A 243 4.26 -1.90 -0.73
C GLN A 243 3.08 -2.35 0.11
N ILE A 244 2.02 -1.53 0.18
CA ILE A 244 0.86 -1.80 1.05
C ILE A 244 -0.33 -2.40 0.30
N GLY A 245 -0.17 -2.74 -0.98
CA GLY A 245 -1.17 -3.38 -1.82
C GLY A 245 -1.92 -4.56 -1.17
N PRO A 246 -1.26 -5.46 -0.41
CA PRO A 246 -1.93 -6.54 0.31
C PRO A 246 -2.92 -6.09 1.40
N CYS A 247 -2.87 -4.84 1.84
CA CYS A 247 -3.80 -4.28 2.84
C CYS A 247 -5.13 -3.82 2.23
N PHE A 248 -5.34 -4.03 0.92
CA PHE A 248 -6.54 -3.60 0.19
C PHE A 248 -7.28 -4.82 -0.39
N PRO A 249 -8.17 -5.46 0.39
CA PRO A 249 -8.93 -6.63 -0.06
C PRO A 249 -9.74 -6.38 -1.34
N GLY A 250 -10.38 -5.20 -1.45
CA GLY A 250 -11.16 -4.80 -2.62
C GLY A 250 -10.32 -4.24 -3.78
N ARG A 251 -9.01 -4.06 -3.56
CA ARG A 251 -8.07 -3.39 -4.48
C ARG A 251 -8.55 -2.02 -4.95
N LEU A 252 -9.34 -1.31 -4.15
CA LEU A 252 -9.94 -0.03 -4.54
C LEU A 252 -8.87 1.02 -4.90
N PRO A 253 -7.82 1.24 -4.08
CA PRO A 253 -6.75 2.19 -4.43
C PRO A 253 -6.05 1.85 -5.74
N GLN A 254 -5.80 0.56 -5.99
CA GLN A 254 -5.17 0.10 -7.25
C GLN A 254 -6.09 0.34 -8.45
N GLN A 255 -7.39 0.09 -8.30
CA GLN A 255 -8.38 0.36 -9.35
C GLN A 255 -8.52 1.86 -9.61
N MET A 256 -8.49 2.72 -8.59
CA MET A 256 -8.51 4.18 -8.77
C MET A 256 -7.34 4.65 -9.64
N LEU A 257 -6.11 4.23 -9.32
CA LEU A 257 -4.91 4.55 -10.10
C LEU A 257 -4.99 4.01 -11.54
N GLN A 258 -5.51 2.78 -11.71
CA GLN A 258 -5.71 2.21 -13.03
C GLN A 258 -6.72 3.01 -13.85
N THR A 259 -7.86 3.40 -13.27
CA THR A 259 -8.86 4.24 -13.95
C THR A 259 -8.34 5.62 -14.31
N LEU A 260 -7.50 6.21 -13.44
CA LEU A 260 -6.86 7.50 -13.71
C LEU A 260 -5.89 7.40 -14.89
N ASN A 261 -5.02 6.37 -14.93
CA ASN A 261 -4.10 6.16 -16.05
C ASN A 261 -4.83 5.96 -17.38
N ILE A 262 -5.96 5.24 -17.37
CA ILE A 262 -6.82 5.09 -18.56
C ILE A 262 -7.41 6.43 -18.96
N SER A 263 -7.82 7.25 -18.00
CA SER A 263 -8.32 8.60 -18.27
C SER A 263 -7.24 9.52 -18.85
N GLU A 264 -6.02 9.49 -18.35
CA GLU A 264 -4.91 10.28 -18.90
C GLU A 264 -4.61 9.87 -20.35
N GLU A 265 -4.69 8.58 -20.66
CA GLU A 265 -4.54 8.09 -22.03
C GLU A 265 -5.70 8.52 -22.94
N LEU A 266 -6.94 8.53 -22.43
CA LEU A 266 -8.09 9.08 -23.15
C LEU A 266 -7.92 10.57 -23.41
N GLN A 267 -7.40 11.34 -22.45
CA GLN A 267 -7.10 12.76 -22.62
C GLN A 267 -6.06 12.97 -23.73
N ARG A 268 -4.98 12.16 -23.78
CA ARG A 268 -3.99 12.22 -24.88
C ARG A 268 -4.62 11.93 -26.23
N ARG A 269 -5.47 10.90 -26.31
CA ARG A 269 -6.17 10.56 -27.56
C ARG A 269 -7.17 11.62 -27.98
N PHE A 270 -7.85 12.24 -27.03
CA PHE A 270 -8.74 13.36 -27.30
C PHE A 270 -7.98 14.54 -27.89
N HIS A 271 -6.81 14.87 -27.35
CA HIS A 271 -5.95 15.91 -27.91
C HIS A 271 -5.56 15.61 -29.37
N VAL A 272 -5.15 14.38 -29.67
CA VAL A 272 -4.87 13.96 -31.06
C VAL A 272 -6.12 14.06 -31.94
N TYR A 273 -7.28 13.66 -31.44
CA TYR A 273 -8.55 13.77 -32.16
C TYR A 273 -8.89 15.24 -32.48
N GLN A 274 -8.65 16.17 -31.56
CA GLN A 274 -8.85 17.60 -31.80
C GLN A 274 -7.94 18.12 -32.92
N LEU A 275 -6.65 17.73 -32.90
CA LEU A 275 -5.72 18.09 -33.98
C LEU A 275 -6.18 17.53 -35.33
N GLN A 276 -6.65 16.28 -35.37
CA GLN A 276 -7.17 15.67 -36.60
C GLN A 276 -8.44 16.35 -37.13
N GLN A 277 -9.30 16.90 -36.27
CA GLN A 277 -10.45 17.69 -36.71
C GLN A 277 -10.01 19.02 -37.31
N LEU A 278 -9.04 19.69 -36.68
CA LEU A 278 -8.46 20.93 -37.20
C LEU A 278 -7.78 20.71 -38.56
N ASP A 279 -7.00 19.64 -38.71
CA ASP A 279 -6.38 19.27 -39.99
C ASP A 279 -7.45 19.02 -41.08
N GLN A 280 -8.58 18.40 -40.74
CA GLN A 280 -9.70 18.16 -41.68
C GLN A 280 -10.41 19.45 -42.09
N GLU A 281 -10.52 20.43 -41.20
CA GLU A 281 -11.11 21.72 -41.50
C GLU A 281 -10.19 22.55 -42.40
N LEU A 282 -8.88 22.55 -42.14
CA LEU A 282 -7.89 23.21 -42.99
C LEU A 282 -7.87 22.63 -44.41
N LEU A 283 -7.97 21.30 -44.56
CA LEU A 283 -8.07 20.67 -45.89
C LEU A 283 -9.32 21.09 -46.65
N LYS A 284 -10.47 21.23 -45.97
CA LYS A 284 -11.70 21.71 -46.61
C LYS A 284 -11.59 23.18 -47.04
N LEU A 285 -10.88 23.99 -46.26
CA LEU A 285 -10.58 25.39 -46.62
C LEU A 285 -9.66 25.46 -47.85
N GLU A 286 -8.63 24.61 -47.91
CA GLU A 286 -7.75 24.53 -49.09
C GLU A 286 -8.52 24.06 -50.35
N ASP A 287 -9.36 23.03 -50.23
CA ASP A 287 -10.21 22.55 -51.32
C ASP A 287 -11.22 23.62 -51.79
N THR A 288 -11.77 24.42 -50.86
CA THR A 288 -12.71 25.51 -51.20
C THR A 288 -12.03 26.78 -51.71
N GLU A 289 -10.76 27.03 -51.36
CA GLU A 289 -9.94 28.07 -51.99
C GLU A 289 -9.50 27.66 -53.41
N GLU A 290 -9.22 26.37 -53.65
CA GLU A 290 -8.92 25.84 -54.99
C GLU A 290 -10.17 25.76 -55.90
N GLU A 291 -11.35 25.51 -55.34
CA GLU A 291 -12.64 25.53 -56.06
C GLU A 291 -13.29 26.94 -56.08
N GLY A 292 -12.76 27.90 -55.31
CA GLY A 292 -13.33 29.23 -55.04
C GLY A 292 -12.89 30.37 -55.95
N GLU A 293 -12.29 30.10 -57.13
CA GLU A 293 -12.25 31.12 -58.20
C GLU A 293 -13.59 31.27 -58.93
N GLU A 294 -14.61 30.45 -58.64
CA GLU A 294 -15.95 30.55 -59.23
C GLU A 294 -17.07 30.29 -58.20
N GLU A 295 -17.39 31.27 -57.34
CA GLU A 295 -18.76 31.63 -56.90
C GLU A 295 -18.73 32.52 -55.64
N GLU A 296 -18.58 33.83 -55.84
CA GLU A 296 -19.02 34.82 -54.84
C GLU A 296 -20.55 34.90 -54.89
N GLY A 297 -21.25 34.32 -53.90
CA GLY A 297 -22.68 34.54 -53.76
C GLY A 297 -23.39 33.73 -52.69
N GLU A 298 -23.79 34.43 -51.63
CA GLU A 298 -24.93 34.15 -50.73
C GLU A 298 -24.72 33.15 -49.58
N GLY A 299 -24.88 33.64 -48.34
CA GLY A 299 -25.00 32.77 -47.16
C GLY A 299 -24.90 33.44 -45.79
N GLU A 300 -25.63 34.54 -45.52
CA GLU A 300 -25.69 35.20 -44.19
C GLU A 300 -26.38 34.35 -43.08
N GLU A 301 -26.61 33.05 -43.28
CA GLU A 301 -27.22 32.15 -42.28
C GLU A 301 -26.20 31.28 -41.50
N GLU A 302 -24.90 31.30 -41.84
CA GLU A 302 -23.87 30.52 -41.12
C GLU A 302 -23.31 31.20 -39.87
N LEU A 303 -23.66 32.46 -39.61
CA LEU A 303 -23.08 33.27 -38.52
C LEU A 303 -23.47 32.78 -37.12
N GLU A 304 -24.61 32.10 -36.95
CA GLU A 304 -25.02 31.54 -35.64
C GLU A 304 -24.40 30.17 -35.35
N GLU A 305 -24.01 29.40 -36.38
CA GLU A 305 -23.23 28.16 -36.21
C GLU A 305 -21.73 28.44 -36.12
N GLU A 306 -21.25 29.58 -36.63
CA GLU A 306 -19.86 30.03 -36.48
C GLU A 306 -19.50 30.46 -35.05
N GLU A 307 -20.47 30.88 -34.22
CA GLU A 307 -20.21 31.21 -32.81
C GLU A 307 -19.74 29.99 -31.98
N GLU A 308 -19.97 28.76 -32.44
CA GLU A 308 -19.35 27.54 -31.89
C GLU A 308 -18.02 27.16 -32.55
N ARG A 309 -17.67 27.73 -33.72
CA ARG A 309 -16.59 27.24 -34.61
C ARG A 309 -15.25 27.99 -34.52
N TYR A 310 -15.15 29.11 -33.81
CA TYR A 310 -13.87 29.83 -33.75
C TYR A 310 -13.52 30.30 -32.34
N TYR A 311 -12.68 29.53 -31.66
CA TYR A 311 -11.82 30.07 -30.60
C TYR A 311 -10.40 30.18 -31.13
N GLU A 312 -10.13 31.29 -31.82
CA GLU A 312 -8.78 31.78 -32.05
C GLU A 312 -8.24 32.39 -30.75
N GLY A 313 -7.79 31.50 -29.88
CA GLY A 313 -7.20 31.81 -28.61
C GLY A 313 -6.73 30.52 -27.98
N THR A 314 -5.62 30.56 -27.22
CA THR A 314 -5.15 29.42 -26.43
C THR A 314 -6.30 28.90 -25.58
N MET A 315 -6.98 27.83 -26.04
CA MET A 315 -8.00 27.15 -25.26
C MET A 315 -7.40 26.87 -23.89
N PRO A 316 -8.11 27.14 -22.79
CA PRO A 316 -7.63 26.71 -21.49
C PRO A 316 -7.37 25.21 -21.55
N GLU A 317 -6.26 24.76 -20.98
CA GLU A 317 -5.88 23.35 -20.95
C GLU A 317 -6.86 22.62 -20.02
N VAL A 318 -8.00 22.20 -20.56
CA VAL A 318 -9.07 21.51 -19.82
C VAL A 318 -8.76 20.02 -19.82
N CYS A 319 -8.42 19.49 -18.65
CA CYS A 319 -8.25 18.06 -18.44
C CYS A 319 -9.59 17.41 -18.06
N VAL A 320 -10.03 16.43 -18.86
CA VAL A 320 -11.23 15.63 -18.57
C VAL A 320 -10.81 14.33 -17.88
N LEU A 321 -11.37 14.07 -16.71
CA LEU A 321 -11.15 12.84 -15.95
C LEU A 321 -12.37 11.91 -16.08
N VAL A 322 -12.19 10.75 -16.72
CA VAL A 322 -13.19 9.69 -16.85
C VAL A 322 -12.95 8.65 -15.75
N LEU A 323 -13.80 8.68 -14.73
CA LEU A 323 -13.66 7.85 -13.54
C LEU A 323 -14.80 6.82 -13.44
N SER A 324 -14.52 5.68 -12.79
CA SER A 324 -15.55 4.66 -12.52
C SER A 324 -16.16 4.89 -11.14
N PRO A 325 -17.46 5.17 -11.01
CA PRO A 325 -18.09 5.45 -9.70
C PRO A 325 -18.05 4.25 -8.74
N ARG A 326 -17.70 3.05 -9.22
CA ARG A 326 -17.56 1.85 -8.39
C ARG A 326 -16.35 1.88 -7.47
N PHE A 327 -15.29 2.61 -7.86
CA PHE A 327 -14.01 2.61 -7.15
C PHE A 327 -13.69 3.95 -6.51
N TRP A 328 -14.51 4.98 -6.77
CA TRP A 328 -14.29 6.33 -6.28
C TRP A 328 -15.36 6.67 -5.23
N PRO A 329 -14.99 7.31 -4.10
CA PRO A 329 -15.96 7.69 -3.08
C PRO A 329 -16.96 8.71 -3.66
N VAL A 330 -18.25 8.41 -3.54
CA VAL A 330 -19.36 9.21 -4.10
C VAL A 330 -19.35 10.65 -3.60
N ALA A 331 -18.91 10.90 -2.36
CA ALA A 331 -18.81 12.24 -1.79
C ALA A 331 -17.77 13.14 -2.49
N SER A 332 -16.76 12.55 -3.14
CA SER A 332 -15.76 13.30 -3.93
C SER A 332 -16.26 13.65 -5.34
N VAL A 333 -17.38 13.05 -5.76
CA VAL A 333 -18.00 13.24 -7.07
C VAL A 333 -19.28 14.04 -6.84
N CYS A 334 -19.16 15.36 -6.73
CA CYS A 334 -20.33 16.23 -6.63
C CYS A 334 -21.21 16.02 -7.86
N HIS A 335 -22.47 15.65 -7.69
CA HIS A 335 -23.41 15.70 -8.80
C HIS A 335 -23.65 17.18 -9.13
N MET A 336 -22.92 17.74 -10.09
CA MET A 336 -23.30 19.04 -10.63
C MET A 336 -24.71 18.96 -11.22
N LEU A 337 -25.52 19.98 -10.91
CA LEU A 337 -26.68 20.30 -11.72
C LEU A 337 -26.21 20.54 -13.15
N ASN A 338 -27.08 20.21 -14.12
CA ASN A 338 -26.81 20.18 -15.56
C ASN A 338 -25.60 21.05 -16.00
N PRO A 339 -24.46 20.47 -16.43
CA PRO A 339 -23.21 21.19 -16.69
C PRO A 339 -23.40 22.33 -17.72
N THR A 340 -24.38 22.18 -18.62
CA THR A 340 -24.77 23.19 -19.60
C THR A 340 -25.35 24.46 -18.99
N THR A 341 -25.83 24.42 -17.73
CA THR A 341 -26.36 25.60 -17.02
C THR A 341 -25.33 26.29 -16.13
N CYS A 342 -24.31 25.57 -15.68
CA CYS A 342 -23.36 26.06 -14.67
C CYS A 342 -22.01 26.50 -15.25
N LEU A 343 -21.64 26.04 -16.45
CA LEU A 343 -20.34 26.33 -17.04
C LEU A 343 -20.41 27.50 -18.04
N PRO A 344 -19.33 28.31 -18.15
CA PRO A 344 -19.16 29.29 -19.22
C PRO A 344 -19.25 28.65 -20.62
N SER A 345 -19.71 29.42 -21.61
CA SER A 345 -19.89 28.96 -23.00
C SER A 345 -18.64 28.30 -23.58
N TYR A 346 -17.46 28.86 -23.35
CA TYR A 346 -16.18 28.31 -23.86
C TYR A 346 -15.85 26.90 -23.34
N LEU A 347 -16.34 26.48 -22.16
CA LEU A 347 -16.16 25.12 -21.64
C LEU A 347 -17.24 24.14 -22.13
N ARG A 348 -18.43 24.65 -22.51
CA ARG A 348 -19.52 23.82 -23.02
C ARG A 348 -19.12 23.16 -24.34
N GLY A 349 -18.44 23.90 -25.21
CA GLY A 349 -17.85 23.36 -26.43
C GLY A 349 -16.98 22.15 -26.13
N THR A 350 -16.00 22.28 -25.23
CA THR A 350 -15.08 21.18 -24.87
C THR A 350 -15.81 19.92 -24.37
N ILE A 351 -16.87 20.09 -23.57
CA ILE A 351 -17.70 18.98 -23.06
C ILE A 351 -18.42 18.23 -24.19
N ASN A 352 -19.00 18.97 -25.14
CA ASN A 352 -19.68 18.38 -26.30
C ASN A 352 -18.69 17.63 -27.18
N HIS A 353 -17.53 18.24 -27.48
CA HIS A 353 -16.46 17.62 -28.26
C HIS A 353 -15.95 16.33 -27.62
N TYR A 354 -15.72 16.33 -26.30
CA TYR A 354 -15.27 15.14 -25.58
C TYR A 354 -16.33 14.04 -25.57
N SER A 355 -17.60 14.41 -25.38
CA SER A 355 -18.73 13.45 -25.40
C SER A 355 -18.86 12.77 -26.77
N ASN A 356 -18.69 13.54 -27.86
CA ASN A 356 -18.68 13.03 -29.24
C ASN A 356 -17.48 12.13 -29.52
N PHE A 357 -16.29 12.51 -29.04
CA PHE A 357 -15.10 11.68 -29.13
C PHE A 357 -15.27 10.34 -28.40
N TYR A 358 -15.77 10.38 -27.16
CA TYR A 358 -15.94 9.18 -26.34
C TYR A 358 -16.99 8.22 -26.93
N SER A 359 -18.09 8.74 -27.48
CA SER A 359 -19.10 7.93 -28.17
C SER A 359 -18.54 7.27 -29.44
N LYS A 360 -17.70 7.97 -30.21
CA LYS A 360 -16.95 7.40 -31.37
C LYS A 360 -15.99 6.28 -30.94
N ILE A 361 -15.28 6.41 -29.82
CA ILE A 361 -14.40 5.35 -29.31
C ILE A 361 -15.20 4.11 -28.92
N ILE A 362 -16.33 4.29 -28.22
CA ILE A 362 -17.18 3.17 -27.81
C ILE A 362 -17.78 2.47 -29.02
N SER A 363 -18.25 3.20 -30.03
CA SER A 363 -18.89 2.62 -31.22
C SER A 363 -17.90 1.94 -32.17
N SER A 364 -16.65 2.40 -32.23
CA SER A 364 -15.59 1.83 -33.09
C SER A 364 -14.90 0.59 -32.50
N GLY A 365 -15.21 0.19 -31.26
CA GLY A 365 -14.64 -1.00 -30.63
C GLY A 365 -13.13 -0.93 -30.37
N GLN A 366 -12.49 0.23 -30.56
CA GLN A 366 -11.07 0.48 -30.29
C GLN A 366 -10.76 0.70 -28.80
N SER A 367 -11.60 0.17 -27.91
CA SER A 367 -11.33 0.15 -26.47
C SER A 367 -10.19 -0.85 -26.18
N HIS A 368 -8.95 -0.43 -26.39
CA HIS A 368 -7.74 -1.20 -26.10
C HIS A 368 -7.43 -1.36 -24.60
N SER A 369 -8.33 -0.98 -23.69
CA SER A 369 -8.17 -1.23 -22.25
C SER A 369 -8.83 -2.55 -21.88
N GLY A 370 -8.11 -3.47 -21.23
CA GLY A 370 -8.60 -4.77 -20.71
C GLY A 370 -9.69 -4.69 -19.62
N LEU A 371 -10.53 -3.66 -19.67
CA LEU A 371 -11.81 -3.59 -19.01
C LEU A 371 -12.74 -4.55 -19.72
N GLU A 372 -13.04 -5.65 -19.04
CA GLU A 372 -14.00 -6.65 -19.47
C GLU A 372 -15.28 -6.03 -20.03
N LYS A 373 -15.85 -6.79 -20.96
CA LYS A 373 -17.07 -6.62 -21.74
C LYS A 373 -18.29 -6.26 -20.87
N GLU A 374 -18.31 -5.07 -20.30
CA GLU A 374 -19.44 -4.54 -19.54
C GLU A 374 -20.35 -3.70 -20.43
N SER A 375 -21.62 -3.63 -20.01
CA SER A 375 -22.76 -2.90 -20.57
C SER A 375 -22.45 -1.51 -21.14
N PRO A 376 -23.31 -0.96 -22.04
CA PRO A 376 -23.09 0.35 -22.64
C PRO A 376 -22.77 1.40 -21.58
N ARG A 377 -21.58 1.99 -21.69
CA ARG A 377 -21.07 2.99 -20.75
C ARG A 377 -21.55 4.36 -21.21
N GLN A 378 -22.24 5.07 -20.33
CA GLN A 378 -22.66 6.45 -20.54
C GLN A 378 -21.81 7.37 -19.68
N LEU A 379 -21.36 8.49 -20.24
CA LEU A 379 -20.69 9.54 -19.47
C LEU A 379 -21.72 10.30 -18.63
N GLN A 380 -21.38 10.51 -17.36
CA GLN A 380 -22.10 11.42 -16.47
C GLN A 380 -21.11 12.48 -16.02
N TRP A 381 -21.39 13.73 -16.36
CA TRP A 381 -20.58 14.89 -15.98
C TRP A 381 -20.89 15.29 -14.53
N THR A 382 -19.86 15.66 -13.79
CA THR A 382 -19.88 15.92 -12.35
C THR A 382 -19.06 17.15 -12.03
#